data_AF-A0A931WA23-F1
#
_entry.id   AF-A0A931WA23-F1
#
_cell.length_a   1.000
_cell.length_b   1.000
_cell.length_c   1.000
_cell.angle_alpha   90.00
_cell.angle_beta   90.00
_cell.angle_gamma   90.00
#
_symmetry.space_group_name_H-M   'P 1'
#
loop_
_entity.id
_entity.type
_entity.pdbx_description
1 polymer ?
#
loop_
_entity_poly.entity_id
_entity_poly.type
_entity_poly.pdbx_seq_one_letter_code
_entity_poly.pdbx_strand_id
1 'polypeptide(L)'
;MQEENTDYKKLLTEVIKKQIVVLGPDITLTKARNVKGLTIENDGTVSQMSGNPQELIQELINQFVQLSGQIVEKTMEPLLANYHLKENRKISNSIETGPSNPGAGS
;
A
#
# COMPACT_ATOMS: atom_id res chain seq x y z
N MET A 1 -27.43 4.48 -8.37
CA MET A 1 -26.30 4.11 -7.49
C MET A 1 -25.19 3.34 -8.23
N GLN A 2 -24.95 3.59 -9.53
CA GLN A 2 -23.89 2.89 -10.31
C GLN A 2 -22.67 3.77 -10.65
N GLU A 3 -22.73 5.09 -10.40
CA GLU A 3 -21.65 6.02 -10.78
C GLU A 3 -20.42 5.93 -9.86
N GLU A 4 -20.60 5.83 -8.54
CA GLU A 4 -19.46 5.87 -7.59
C GLU A 4 -18.43 4.75 -7.82
N ASN A 5 -18.88 3.53 -8.16
CA ASN A 5 -17.97 2.39 -8.37
C ASN A 5 -17.05 2.60 -9.59
N THR A 6 -17.55 3.34 -10.60
CA THR A 6 -16.79 3.65 -11.82
C THR A 6 -15.67 4.65 -11.53
N ASP A 7 -15.92 5.64 -10.68
CA ASP A 7 -14.92 6.63 -10.30
C ASP A 7 -13.77 6.02 -9.48
N TYR A 8 -14.08 5.12 -8.54
CA TYR A 8 -13.03 4.44 -7.76
C TYR A 8 -12.15 3.52 -8.62
N LYS A 9 -12.75 2.77 -9.56
CA LYS A 9 -11.99 1.93 -10.50
C LYS A 9 -11.05 2.76 -11.37
N LYS A 10 -11.51 3.93 -11.82
CA LYS A 10 -10.69 4.87 -12.59
C LYS A 10 -9.55 5.43 -11.73
N LEU A 11 -9.82 5.85 -10.50
CA LEU A 11 -8.81 6.33 -9.56
C LEU A 11 -7.72 5.28 -9.33
N LEU A 12 -8.10 4.04 -9.00
CA LEU A 12 -7.15 2.94 -8.79
C LEU A 12 -6.29 2.70 -10.03
N THR A 13 -6.90 2.71 -11.22
CA THR A 13 -6.19 2.58 -12.49
C THR A 13 -5.17 3.70 -12.68
N GLU A 14 -5.55 4.95 -12.43
CA GLU A 14 -4.64 6.10 -12.55
C GLU A 14 -3.47 6.02 -11.56
N VAL A 15 -3.74 5.62 -10.31
CA VAL A 15 -2.71 5.41 -9.29
C VAL A 15 -1.73 4.32 -9.73
N ILE A 16 -2.23 3.16 -10.17
CA ILE A 16 -1.40 2.05 -10.65
C ILE A 16 -0.55 2.51 -11.84
N LYS A 17 -1.13 3.18 -12.83
CA LYS A 17 -0.39 3.66 -14.01
C LYS A 17 0.68 4.68 -13.64
N LYS A 18 0.42 5.57 -12.68
CA LYS A 18 1.45 6.49 -12.14
C LYS A 18 2.57 5.72 -11.45
N GLN A 19 2.26 4.69 -10.68
CA GLN A 19 3.27 3.86 -10.03
C GLN A 19 4.11 3.06 -11.04
N ILE A 20 3.53 2.60 -12.15
CA ILE A 20 4.28 1.94 -13.24
C ILE A 20 5.38 2.87 -13.79
N VAL A 21 5.09 4.17 -13.93
CA VAL A 21 6.08 5.16 -14.39
C VAL A 21 7.24 5.30 -13.39
N VAL A 22 6.97 5.16 -12.08
CA VAL A 22 7.97 5.37 -11.02
C VAL A 22 8.78 4.11 -10.71
N LEU A 23 8.12 2.95 -10.62
CA LEU A 23 8.71 1.70 -10.13
C LEU A 23 8.93 0.66 -11.25
N GLY A 24 8.40 0.91 -12.44
CA GLY A 24 8.37 -0.05 -13.53
C GLY A 24 7.16 -1.01 -13.46
N PRO A 25 6.75 -1.59 -14.60
CA PRO A 25 5.53 -2.38 -14.71
C PRO A 25 5.54 -3.63 -13.83
N ASP A 26 6.65 -4.37 -13.81
CA ASP A 26 6.72 -5.66 -13.13
C ASP A 26 6.51 -5.53 -11.62
N ILE A 27 7.20 -4.58 -10.99
CA ILE A 27 7.11 -4.34 -9.54
C ILE A 27 5.71 -3.84 -9.19
N THR A 28 5.20 -2.84 -9.92
CA THR A 28 3.90 -2.26 -9.64
C THR A 28 2.78 -3.27 -9.79
N LEU A 29 2.74 -4.02 -10.90
CA LEU A 29 1.69 -5.00 -11.14
C LEU A 29 1.75 -6.15 -10.13
N THR A 30 2.95 -6.61 -9.77
CA THR A 30 3.11 -7.64 -8.73
C THR A 30 2.53 -7.20 -7.40
N LYS A 31 2.80 -5.96 -6.97
CA LYS A 31 2.27 -5.43 -5.70
C LYS A 31 0.78 -5.15 -5.77
N ALA A 32 0.29 -4.53 -6.84
CA ALA A 32 -1.11 -4.18 -6.98
C ALA A 32 -2.02 -5.42 -7.02
N ARG A 33 -1.56 -6.53 -7.62
CA ARG A 33 -2.28 -7.81 -7.68
C ARG A 33 -2.38 -8.55 -6.34
N ASN A 34 -1.64 -8.10 -5.31
CA ASN A 34 -1.79 -8.66 -3.97
C ASN A 34 -3.03 -8.13 -3.23
N VAL A 35 -3.64 -7.05 -3.72
CA VAL A 35 -4.89 -6.51 -3.17
C VAL A 35 -6.02 -7.46 -3.54
N LYS A 36 -6.62 -8.10 -2.53
CA LYS A 36 -7.69 -9.07 -2.76
C LYS A 36 -8.93 -8.31 -3.24
N GLY A 37 -9.58 -8.84 -4.27
CA GLY A 37 -10.76 -8.22 -4.85
C GLY A 37 -10.49 -7.18 -5.94
N LEU A 38 -9.22 -6.98 -6.33
CA LEU A 38 -8.87 -6.30 -7.58
C LEU A 38 -8.44 -7.30 -8.65
N THR A 39 -8.91 -7.09 -9.88
CA THR A 39 -8.35 -7.72 -11.08
C THR A 39 -7.70 -6.65 -11.92
N ILE A 40 -6.41 -6.83 -12.20
CA ILE A 40 -5.56 -5.82 -12.84
C ILE A 40 -4.91 -6.43 -14.08
N GLU A 41 -5.21 -5.83 -15.22
CA GLU A 41 -4.67 -6.16 -16.52
C GLU A 41 -3.17 -5.83 -16.63
N ASN A 42 -2.51 -6.38 -17.64
CA ASN A 42 -1.06 -6.18 -17.83
C ASN A 42 -0.66 -4.73 -18.18
N ASP A 43 -1.61 -3.88 -18.53
CA ASP A 43 -1.39 -2.45 -18.77
C ASP A 43 -1.64 -1.59 -17.51
N GLY A 44 -1.96 -2.21 -16.37
CA GLY A 44 -2.30 -1.53 -15.12
C GLY A 44 -3.75 -1.08 -15.02
N THR A 45 -4.63 -1.46 -15.96
CA THR A 45 -6.05 -1.18 -15.89
C THR A 45 -6.75 -2.11 -14.90
N VAL A 46 -7.59 -1.56 -14.02
CA VAL A 46 -8.42 -2.34 -13.09
C VAL A 46 -9.68 -2.80 -13.82
N SER A 47 -9.76 -4.08 -14.21
CA SER A 47 -10.89 -4.63 -14.95
C SER A 47 -12.05 -5.03 -14.03
N GLN A 48 -11.76 -5.53 -12.83
CA GLN A 48 -12.77 -5.90 -11.82
C GLN A 48 -12.42 -5.39 -10.43
N MET A 49 -13.46 -5.11 -9.66
CA MET A 49 -13.38 -4.65 -8.27
C MET A 49 -14.52 -5.31 -7.48
N SER A 50 -14.20 -5.96 -6.37
CA SER A 50 -15.16 -6.59 -5.46
C SER A 50 -14.83 -6.26 -4.01
N GLY A 51 -15.82 -5.80 -3.25
CA GLY A 51 -15.64 -5.37 -1.86
C GLY A 51 -15.86 -3.86 -1.70
N ASN A 52 -15.46 -3.33 -0.54
CA ASN A 52 -15.58 -1.91 -0.23
C ASN A 52 -14.48 -1.11 -0.96
N PRO A 53 -14.82 -0.10 -1.79
CA PRO A 53 -13.83 0.64 -2.57
C PRO A 53 -12.76 1.35 -1.73
N GLN A 54 -13.15 1.95 -0.60
CA GLN A 54 -12.23 2.67 0.28
C GLN A 54 -11.21 1.71 0.92
N GLU A 55 -11.65 0.51 1.32
CA GLU A 55 -10.75 -0.53 1.83
C GLU A 55 -9.74 -0.97 0.76
N LEU A 56 -10.20 -1.19 -0.48
CA LEU A 56 -9.33 -1.59 -1.59
C LEU A 56 -8.28 -0.53 -1.94
N ILE A 57 -8.66 0.76 -1.90
CA ILE A 57 -7.72 1.87 -2.09
C ILE A 57 -6.67 1.87 -0.97
N GLN A 58 -7.10 1.72 0.28
CA GLN A 58 -6.19 1.68 1.42
C GLN A 58 -5.24 0.48 1.33
N GLU A 59 -5.73 -0.69 0.96
CA GLU A 59 -4.89 -1.87 0.75
C GLU A 59 -3.84 -1.66 -0.36
N LEU A 60 -4.23 -1.04 -1.48
CA LEU A 60 -3.29 -0.70 -2.55
C LEU A 60 -2.19 0.25 -2.06
N ILE A 61 -2.55 1.29 -1.29
CA ILE A 61 -1.58 2.21 -0.68
C ILE A 61 -0.63 1.44 0.24
N ASN A 62 -1.17 0.55 1.08
CA ASN A 62 -0.39 -0.25 2.01
C ASN A 62 0.65 -1.12 1.28
N GLN A 63 0.31 -1.70 0.12
CA GLN A 63 1.25 -2.48 -0.68
C GLN A 63 2.49 -1.66 -1.10
N PHE A 64 2.29 -0.41 -1.50
CA PHE A 64 3.38 0.46 -1.93
C PHE A 64 4.18 1.04 -0.75
N VAL A 65 3.51 1.40 0.35
CA VAL A 65 4.20 1.84 1.58
C VAL A 65 5.08 0.71 2.13
N GLN A 66 4.56 -0.51 2.22
CA GLN A 66 5.33 -1.66 2.69
C GLN A 66 6.55 -1.91 1.82
N LEU A 67 6.40 -1.83 0.49
CA LEU A 67 7.53 -1.94 -0.44
C LEU A 67 8.57 -0.84 -0.18
N SER A 68 8.14 0.42 0.02
CA SER A 68 9.07 1.51 0.30
C SER A 68 9.89 1.28 1.58
N GLY A 69 9.25 0.76 2.64
CA GLY A 69 9.94 0.38 3.88
C GLY A 69 10.97 -0.72 3.63
N GLN A 70 10.62 -1.75 2.86
CA GLN A 70 11.52 -2.85 2.51
C GLN A 70 12.73 -2.37 1.69
N ILE A 71 12.54 -1.44 0.75
CA ILE A 71 13.62 -0.87 -0.05
C ILE A 71 14.60 -0.11 0.86
N VAL A 72 14.09 0.73 1.75
CA VAL A 72 14.92 1.47 2.71
C VAL A 72 15.66 0.51 3.63
N GLU A 73 14.97 -0.47 4.20
CA GLU A 73 15.58 -1.47 5.09
C GLU A 73 16.72 -2.22 4.39
N LYS A 74 16.47 -2.76 3.18
CA LYS A 74 17.45 -3.55 2.42
C LYS A 74 18.64 -2.75 1.95
N THR A 75 18.47 -1.46 1.69
CA THR A 75 19.59 -0.58 1.30
C THR A 75 20.38 -0.10 2.51
N MET A 76 19.74 0.07 3.66
CA MET A 76 20.40 0.48 4.91
C MET A 76 21.14 -0.66 5.60
N GLU A 77 20.63 -1.89 5.57
CA GLU A 77 21.23 -3.08 6.19
C GLU A 77 22.74 -3.23 5.91
N PRO A 78 23.22 -3.22 4.65
CA PRO A 78 24.66 -3.31 4.37
C PRO A 78 25.44 -2.06 4.81
N LEU A 79 24.84 -0.87 4.75
CA LEU A 79 25.49 0.36 5.17
C LEU A 79 25.72 0.37 6.69
N LEU A 80 24.71 0.02 7.48
CA LEU A 80 24.81 -0.07 8.94
C LEU A 80 25.86 -1.10 9.37
N ALA A 81 25.92 -2.24 8.67
CA ALA A 81 26.96 -3.26 8.88
C ALA A 81 28.36 -2.69 8.64
N ASN A 82 28.55 -1.92 7.56
CA ASN A 82 29.85 -1.33 7.22
C ASN A 82 30.31 -0.26 8.23
N TYR A 83 29.40 0.44 8.91
CA TYR A 83 29.73 1.46 9.91
C TYR A 83 29.66 0.96 11.37
N HIS A 84 29.47 -0.36 11.58
CA HIS A 84 29.27 -0.98 12.90
C HIS A 84 28.17 -0.31 13.74
N LEU A 85 27.19 0.31 13.07
CA LEU A 85 26.07 0.97 13.74
C LEU A 85 25.11 -0.12 14.22
N LYS A 86 25.08 -0.36 15.54
CA LYS A 86 24.13 -1.31 16.15
C LYS A 86 22.72 -0.73 16.06
N GLU A 87 21.82 -1.51 15.48
CA GLU A 87 20.42 -1.15 15.28
C GLU A 87 19.69 -1.05 16.63
N ASN A 88 19.36 0.16 17.08
CA ASN A 88 18.34 0.36 18.12
C ASN A 88 16.96 0.20 17.45
N ARG A 89 16.50 -1.04 17.26
CA ARG A 89 15.19 -1.34 16.65
C ARG A 89 14.04 -0.70 17.43
N LYS A 90 13.63 0.49 17.00
CA LYS A 90 12.30 1.09 17.24
C LYS A 90 11.79 1.80 15.97
N ILE A 91 11.95 1.19 14.79
CA ILE A 91 11.37 1.75 13.55
C ILE A 91 10.01 1.11 13.21
N SER A 92 9.57 0.11 13.98
CA SER A 92 8.26 -0.52 13.81
C SER A 92 7.51 -0.54 15.13
N ASN A 93 6.77 0.55 15.42
CA ASN A 93 5.49 0.55 16.13
C ASN A 93 5.10 1.98 16.49
N SER A 94 4.37 2.65 15.60
CA SER A 94 3.58 3.86 15.92
C SER A 94 2.38 4.01 14.98
N ILE A 95 1.70 2.91 14.64
CA ILE A 95 0.35 2.98 14.08
C ILE A 95 -0.53 2.00 14.86
N GLU A 96 -0.80 2.37 16.11
CA GLU A 96 -1.83 1.88 17.04
C GLU A 96 -1.55 2.69 18.34
N THR A 97 -2.40 3.53 18.92
CA THR A 97 -3.86 3.67 18.97
C THR A 97 -4.19 5.10 19.46
N GLY A 98 -5.40 5.61 19.15
CA GLY A 98 -5.99 6.69 19.94
C GLY A 98 -7.33 7.24 19.39
N PRO A 99 -8.32 7.61 20.24
CA PRO A 99 -8.51 7.28 21.65
C PRO A 99 -9.71 6.34 21.89
N SER A 100 -9.54 5.45 22.86
CA SER A 100 -10.63 4.76 23.55
C SER A 100 -11.58 5.82 24.15
N ASN A 101 -12.83 5.83 23.72
CA ASN A 101 -13.91 6.64 24.29
C ASN A 101 -14.33 6.05 25.65
N PRO A 102 -14.15 6.74 26.80
CA PRO A 102 -14.75 6.32 28.05
C PRO A 102 -16.11 7.01 28.17
N GLY A 103 -17.13 6.41 27.57
CA GLY A 103 -18.48 6.98 27.53
C GLY A 103 -19.56 5.92 27.53
N ALA A 104 -19.64 5.11 28.58
CA ALA A 104 -20.86 4.38 28.96
C ALA A 104 -20.73 3.86 30.39
N GLY A 105 -21.51 4.39 31.32
CA GLY A 105 -21.61 3.82 32.66
C GLY A 105 -22.19 4.77 33.70
N SER A 106 -23.51 4.99 33.60
CA SER A 106 -24.50 5.23 34.66
C SER A 106 -24.33 6.42 35.61
#